data_AF-R7P4L7-F1
#
_entry.id   AF-R7P4L7-F1
#
_cell.length_a   1.000
_cell.length_b   1.000
_cell.length_c   1.000
_cell.angle_alpha   90.00
_cell.angle_beta   90.00
_cell.angle_gamma   90.00
#
_symmetry.space_group_name_H-M   'P 1'
#
loop_
_entity.id
_entity.type
_entity.pdbx_description
1 polymer ?
#
loop_
_entity_poly.entity_id
_entity_poly.type
_entity_poly.pdbx_seq_one_letter_code
_entity_poly.pdbx_strand_id
1 'polypeptide(L)'
;MNSLFNTKASLKCLLETHKNTLSKEIYDYLNSLIELEFSVVEEYLSKSDIDKISDTSLYYNVALYNIYHRIMNIIRSLDVLPSLKYTEKSNTRAYYETLFINGIYLNSKTYFEYPLLELNYNYPDENKIAINLFRKDIPVNTNRSNLSKTEKESIITSELVNRLYQDYHISEEDLEEVTLKRTNKQRMRIYKRPNIIITETIN
;
A
#
# COMPACT_ATOMS: atom_id res chain seq x y z
N MET A 1 -12.09 -17.44 -10.14
CA MET A 1 -11.14 -16.32 -10.24
C MET A 1 -9.95 -16.65 -9.34
N ASN A 2 -8.77 -16.79 -9.94
CA ASN A 2 -7.53 -16.98 -9.18
C ASN A 2 -7.26 -15.71 -8.37
N SER A 3 -6.88 -15.89 -7.10
CA SER A 3 -6.44 -14.80 -6.22
C SER A 3 -5.47 -13.89 -6.97
N LEU A 4 -5.70 -12.57 -6.87
CA LEU A 4 -4.92 -11.51 -7.49
C LEU A 4 -3.46 -11.44 -6.98
N PHE A 5 -3.08 -12.32 -6.05
CA PHE A 5 -1.74 -12.41 -5.50
C PHE A 5 -1.07 -13.68 -5.99
N ASN A 6 0.04 -13.50 -6.71
CA ASN A 6 0.94 -14.60 -6.94
C ASN A 6 1.38 -15.16 -5.59
N THR A 7 1.36 -16.49 -5.43
CA THR A 7 1.96 -17.07 -4.24
C THR A 7 3.47 -16.81 -4.25
N LYS A 8 4.10 -16.79 -3.09
CA LYS A 8 5.57 -16.72 -2.97
C LYS A 8 6.24 -17.74 -3.90
N ALA A 9 5.73 -18.97 -3.92
CA ALA A 9 6.24 -20.06 -4.77
C ALA A 9 6.08 -19.76 -6.26
N SER A 10 4.92 -19.21 -6.67
CA SER A 10 4.67 -18.80 -8.06
C SER A 10 5.65 -17.71 -8.51
N LEU A 11 5.90 -16.71 -7.67
CA LEU A 11 6.87 -15.65 -7.97
C LEU A 11 8.30 -16.16 -8.02
N LYS A 12 8.69 -17.05 -7.10
CA LYS A 12 10.01 -17.69 -7.14
C LYS A 12 10.21 -18.49 -8.43
N CYS A 13 9.20 -19.24 -8.83
CA CYS A 13 9.23 -19.99 -10.10
C CYS A 13 9.39 -19.03 -11.28
N LEU A 14 8.59 -17.95 -11.33
CA LEU A 14 8.67 -16.95 -12.39
C LEU A 14 10.02 -16.21 -12.41
N LEU A 15 10.59 -15.89 -11.24
CA LEU A 15 11.90 -15.26 -11.15
C LEU A 15 13.00 -16.21 -11.67
N GLU A 16 12.92 -17.50 -11.36
CA GLU A 16 13.89 -18.50 -11.82
C GLU A 16 13.90 -18.65 -13.34
N THR A 17 12.76 -18.51 -14.03
CA THR A 17 12.74 -18.55 -15.50
C THR A 17 13.48 -17.37 -16.15
N HIS A 18 13.75 -16.30 -15.40
CA HIS A 18 14.46 -15.09 -15.87
C HIS A 18 15.91 -15.02 -15.36
N LYS A 19 16.41 -16.04 -14.67
CA LYS A 19 17.74 -16.03 -14.04
C LYS A 19 18.89 -15.73 -15.00
N ASN A 20 18.80 -16.18 -16.25
CA ASN A 20 19.86 -16.00 -17.25
C ASN A 20 19.75 -14.67 -18.01
N THR A 21 18.65 -13.92 -17.85
CA THR A 21 18.41 -12.66 -18.55
C THR A 21 18.59 -11.45 -17.63
N LEU A 22 18.39 -11.62 -16.32
CA LEU A 22 18.60 -10.57 -15.33
C LEU A 22 20.05 -10.50 -14.88
N SER A 23 20.51 -9.31 -14.51
CA SER A 23 21.77 -9.19 -13.75
C SER A 23 21.61 -9.84 -12.38
N LYS A 24 22.72 -10.24 -11.77
CA LYS A 24 22.72 -10.78 -10.41
C LYS A 24 22.08 -9.82 -9.41
N GLU A 25 22.42 -8.53 -9.50
CA GLU A 25 21.89 -7.48 -8.60
C GLU A 25 20.38 -7.36 -8.69
N ILE A 26 19.81 -7.36 -9.90
CA ILE A 26 18.36 -7.29 -10.13
C ILE A 26 17.69 -8.57 -9.62
N TYR A 27 18.26 -9.74 -9.90
CA TYR A 27 17.71 -11.02 -9.43
C TYR A 27 17.66 -11.05 -7.90
N ASP A 28 18.77 -10.71 -7.24
CA ASP A 28 18.87 -10.70 -5.78
C ASP A 28 17.90 -9.68 -5.17
N TYR A 29 17.75 -8.50 -5.78
CA TYR A 29 16.78 -7.49 -5.36
C TYR A 29 15.33 -8.00 -5.43
N LEU A 30 14.90 -8.52 -6.59
CA LEU A 30 13.55 -9.08 -6.76
C LEU A 30 13.32 -10.25 -5.81
N ASN A 31 14.32 -11.11 -5.63
CA ASN A 31 14.26 -12.23 -4.71
C ASN A 31 14.02 -11.76 -3.27
N SER A 32 14.71 -10.71 -2.85
CA SER A 32 14.60 -10.18 -1.49
C SER A 32 13.27 -9.44 -1.26
N LEU A 33 12.70 -8.81 -2.32
CA LEU A 33 11.32 -8.34 -2.29
C LEU A 33 10.31 -9.49 -2.10
N ILE A 34 10.50 -10.64 -2.75
CA ILE A 34 9.66 -11.84 -2.56
C ILE A 34 9.83 -12.42 -1.14
N GLU A 35 11.03 -12.39 -0.59
CA GLU A 35 11.30 -12.78 0.80
C GLU A 35 10.77 -11.74 1.81
N LEU A 36 10.29 -10.59 1.35
CA LEU A 36 9.82 -9.46 2.15
C LEU A 36 10.91 -8.83 3.01
N GLU A 37 12.19 -9.05 2.70
CA GLU A 37 13.33 -8.53 3.45
C GLU A 37 13.58 -7.04 3.18
N PHE A 38 13.13 -6.54 2.02
CA PHE A 38 13.30 -5.14 1.61
C PHE A 38 11.96 -4.48 1.30
N SER A 39 11.95 -3.16 1.43
CA SER A 39 10.84 -2.32 1.03
C SER A 39 11.00 -1.84 -0.41
N VAL A 40 9.89 -1.79 -1.18
CA VAL A 40 9.91 -1.41 -2.60
C VAL A 40 10.34 0.04 -2.86
N VAL A 41 10.37 0.87 -1.81
CA VAL A 41 10.79 2.28 -1.86
C VAL A 41 12.30 2.46 -1.75
N GLU A 42 13.04 1.41 -1.36
CA GLU A 42 14.47 1.51 -1.15
C GLU A 42 15.21 1.58 -2.50
N GLU A 43 16.11 2.57 -2.61
CA GLU A 43 16.92 2.84 -3.81
C GLU A 43 18.17 1.94 -3.85
N TYR A 44 17.96 0.62 -3.78
CA TYR A 44 19.05 -0.36 -3.80
C TYR A 44 19.58 -0.63 -5.21
N LEU A 45 18.77 -0.35 -6.24
CA LEU A 45 19.16 -0.47 -7.64
C LEU A 45 19.52 0.90 -8.21
N SER A 46 20.45 0.89 -9.17
CA SER A 46 20.74 2.10 -9.95
C SER A 46 19.49 2.54 -10.70
N LYS A 47 19.36 3.85 -10.95
CA LYS A 47 18.24 4.37 -11.76
C LYS A 47 18.13 3.65 -13.11
N SER A 48 19.27 3.37 -13.76
CA SER A 48 19.28 2.66 -15.04
C SER A 48 18.72 1.23 -14.93
N ASP A 49 18.96 0.54 -13.82
CA ASP A 49 18.45 -0.81 -13.62
C ASP A 49 16.99 -0.81 -13.21
N ILE A 50 16.55 0.19 -12.43
CA ILE A 50 15.12 0.42 -12.17
C ILE A 50 14.38 0.67 -13.49
N ASP A 51 14.85 1.60 -14.32
CA ASP A 51 14.21 1.93 -15.60
C ASP A 51 14.12 0.71 -16.54
N LYS A 52 15.08 -0.24 -16.47
CA LYS A 52 15.04 -1.48 -17.26
C LYS A 52 13.98 -2.47 -16.79
N ILE A 53 13.71 -2.52 -15.48
CA ILE A 53 12.84 -3.55 -14.88
C ILE A 53 11.45 -3.03 -14.56
N SER A 54 11.28 -1.72 -14.35
CA SER A 54 10.00 -1.08 -13.99
C SER A 54 8.90 -1.33 -15.01
N ASP A 55 9.29 -1.52 -16.27
CA ASP A 55 8.38 -1.78 -17.40
C ASP A 55 8.06 -3.28 -17.58
N THR A 56 8.62 -4.15 -16.73
CA THR A 56 8.39 -5.59 -16.80
C THR A 56 7.23 -6.01 -15.89
N SER A 57 6.40 -6.94 -16.39
CA SER A 57 5.37 -7.57 -15.58
C SER A 57 5.96 -8.32 -14.37
N LEU A 58 7.21 -8.78 -14.45
CA LEU A 58 7.90 -9.47 -13.36
C LEU A 58 8.14 -8.55 -12.15
N TYR A 59 8.82 -7.41 -12.36
CA TYR A 59 9.06 -6.45 -11.29
C TYR A 59 7.75 -6.04 -10.63
N TYR A 60 6.78 -5.68 -11.47
CA TYR A 60 5.47 -5.23 -11.01
C TYR A 60 4.74 -6.27 -10.15
N ASN A 61 4.73 -7.54 -10.57
CA ASN A 61 4.12 -8.62 -9.81
C ASN A 61 4.82 -8.88 -8.47
N VAL A 62 6.15 -8.76 -8.43
CA VAL A 62 6.96 -8.91 -7.21
C VAL A 62 6.75 -7.73 -6.25
N ALA A 63 6.75 -6.50 -6.77
CA ALA A 63 6.50 -5.28 -6.03
C ALA A 63 5.10 -5.29 -5.39
N LEU A 64 4.07 -5.61 -6.17
CA LEU A 64 2.69 -5.69 -5.69
C LEU A 64 2.53 -6.74 -4.58
N TYR A 65 3.17 -7.90 -4.75
CA TYR A 65 3.21 -8.94 -3.72
C TYR A 65 3.85 -8.43 -2.42
N ASN A 66 5.02 -7.79 -2.51
CA ASN A 66 5.74 -7.26 -1.36
C ASN A 66 4.89 -6.23 -0.59
N ILE A 67 4.35 -5.24 -1.31
CA ILE A 67 3.53 -4.16 -0.76
C ILE A 67 2.30 -4.74 -0.05
N TYR A 68 1.56 -5.61 -0.74
CA TYR A 68 0.35 -6.21 -0.19
C TYR A 68 0.65 -7.01 1.08
N HIS A 69 1.68 -7.87 1.06
CA HIS A 69 2.01 -8.70 2.21
C HIS A 69 2.50 -7.88 3.42
N ARG A 70 3.28 -6.81 3.21
CA ARG A 70 3.69 -5.88 4.26
C ARG A 70 2.49 -5.17 4.88
N ILE A 71 1.61 -4.60 4.06
CA ILE A 71 0.35 -3.99 4.50
C ILE A 71 -0.50 -4.97 5.32
N MET A 72 -0.66 -6.20 4.83
CA MET A 72 -1.47 -7.22 5.52
C MET A 72 -0.84 -7.64 6.85
N ASN A 73 0.49 -7.66 6.97
CA ASN A 73 1.16 -7.92 8.24
C ASN A 73 0.89 -6.79 9.25
N ILE A 74 0.95 -5.52 8.79
CA ILE A 74 0.57 -4.38 9.63
C ILE A 74 -0.88 -4.52 10.09
N ILE A 75 -1.82 -4.76 9.19
CA ILE A 75 -3.25 -4.88 9.52
C ILE A 75 -3.53 -6.01 10.51
N ARG A 76 -2.92 -7.19 10.32
CA ARG A 76 -3.03 -8.29 11.28
C ARG A 76 -2.54 -7.91 12.67
N SER A 77 -1.47 -7.12 12.75
CA SER A 77 -0.92 -6.64 14.02
C SER A 77 -1.78 -5.59 14.71
N LEU A 78 -2.72 -4.96 13.99
CA LEU A 78 -3.70 -4.01 14.53
C LEU A 78 -4.95 -4.70 15.10
N ASP A 79 -5.05 -6.04 15.01
CA ASP A 79 -6.20 -6.83 15.43
C ASP A 79 -7.53 -6.37 14.81
N VAL A 80 -7.48 -6.04 13.51
CA VAL A 80 -8.64 -5.66 12.70
C VAL A 80 -8.88 -6.72 11.62
N LEU A 81 -10.15 -6.95 11.27
CA LEU A 81 -10.55 -7.93 10.24
C LEU A 81 -10.57 -7.26 8.86
N PRO A 82 -9.55 -7.42 7.99
CA PRO A 82 -9.61 -6.80 6.67
C PRO A 82 -10.79 -7.35 5.86
N SER A 83 -11.44 -6.48 5.10
CA SER A 83 -12.27 -6.87 3.98
C SER A 83 -11.75 -6.24 2.70
N LEU A 84 -11.67 -7.07 1.67
CA LEU A 84 -11.20 -6.65 0.36
C LEU A 84 -12.43 -6.45 -0.51
N LYS A 85 -12.54 -5.26 -1.11
CA LYS A 85 -13.48 -5.05 -2.21
C LYS A 85 -12.72 -4.70 -3.47
N TYR A 86 -12.97 -5.51 -4.48
CA TYR A 86 -12.46 -5.30 -5.82
C TYR A 86 -13.41 -4.38 -6.58
N THR A 87 -12.87 -3.32 -7.18
CA THR A 87 -13.62 -2.42 -8.05
C THR A 87 -12.92 -2.33 -9.40
N GLU A 88 -13.60 -2.78 -10.45
CA GLU A 88 -13.14 -2.58 -11.82
C GLU A 88 -13.75 -1.30 -12.38
N LYS A 89 -12.93 -0.32 -12.79
CA LYS A 89 -13.41 0.81 -13.59
C LYS A 89 -13.24 0.46 -15.06
N SER A 90 -14.33 0.00 -15.66
CA SER A 90 -14.44 -0.41 -17.07
C SER A 90 -13.90 0.60 -18.08
N ASN A 91 -13.87 1.89 -17.73
CA ASN A 91 -13.58 2.97 -18.68
C ASN A 91 -12.10 3.35 -18.76
N THR A 92 -11.25 2.85 -17.86
CA THR A 92 -9.83 3.24 -17.76
C THR A 92 -8.85 2.07 -17.82
N ARG A 93 -9.31 0.81 -17.89
CA ARG A 93 -8.45 -0.39 -17.69
C ARG A 93 -7.64 -0.36 -16.38
N ALA A 94 -8.00 0.51 -15.45
CA ALA A 94 -7.37 0.61 -14.14
C ALA A 94 -8.13 -0.29 -13.16
N TYR A 95 -7.37 -1.16 -12.49
CA TYR A 95 -7.89 -2.05 -11.48
C TYR A 95 -7.67 -1.41 -10.10
N TYR A 96 -8.73 -1.35 -9.30
CA TYR A 96 -8.70 -0.80 -7.95
C TYR A 96 -8.99 -1.94 -6.98
N GLU A 97 -8.04 -2.24 -6.10
CA GLU A 97 -8.36 -3.01 -4.91
C GLU A 97 -8.41 -2.06 -3.72
N THR A 98 -9.61 -1.84 -3.22
CA THR A 98 -9.80 -1.05 -2.01
C THR A 98 -9.82 -2.00 -0.82
N LEU A 99 -8.89 -1.78 0.09
CA LEU A 99 -8.81 -2.51 1.34
C LEU A 99 -9.58 -1.75 2.41
N PHE A 100 -10.68 -2.36 2.82
CA PHE A 100 -11.51 -1.89 3.92
C PHE A 100 -11.07 -2.61 5.20
N ILE A 101 -11.23 -1.93 6.33
CA ILE A 101 -11.39 -2.66 7.59
C ILE A 101 -12.84 -3.07 7.71
N ASN A 102 -13.04 -4.35 7.95
CA ASN A 102 -14.18 -4.84 8.69
C ASN A 102 -13.80 -5.04 10.16
N GLY A 103 -14.75 -4.86 11.07
CA GLY A 103 -14.62 -5.45 12.40
C GLY A 103 -13.72 -4.73 13.41
N ILE A 104 -13.81 -3.40 13.53
CA ILE A 104 -13.59 -2.81 14.86
C ILE A 104 -14.79 -3.21 15.73
N TYR A 105 -14.60 -4.20 16.61
CA TYR A 105 -15.63 -4.61 17.57
C TYR A 105 -15.80 -3.52 18.64
N LEU A 106 -16.85 -2.72 18.53
CA LEU A 106 -17.24 -1.74 19.56
C LEU A 106 -18.14 -2.36 20.63
N ASN A 107 -18.87 -3.40 20.23
CA ASN A 107 -19.66 -4.34 21.03
C ASN A 107 -20.04 -5.49 20.08
N SER A 108 -20.36 -6.67 20.61
CA SER A 108 -20.43 -7.97 19.91
C SER A 108 -21.44 -8.13 18.74
N LYS A 109 -22.00 -7.04 18.17
CA LYS A 109 -23.11 -7.11 17.21
C LYS A 109 -23.09 -6.16 16.01
N THR A 110 -22.05 -5.35 15.79
CA THR A 110 -22.04 -4.41 14.65
C THR A 110 -20.73 -4.44 13.86
N TYR A 111 -20.87 -4.71 12.56
CA TYR A 111 -19.80 -4.59 11.57
C TYR A 111 -19.80 -3.16 11.00
N PHE A 112 -18.62 -2.63 10.72
CA PHE A 112 -18.44 -1.40 9.96
C PHE A 112 -17.49 -1.68 8.80
N GLU A 113 -17.73 -1.03 7.67
CA GLU A 113 -16.80 -1.00 6.54
C GLU A 113 -16.27 0.42 6.41
N TYR A 114 -14.97 0.61 6.60
CA TYR A 114 -14.31 1.90 6.37
C TYR A 114 -13.06 1.69 5.51
N PRO A 115 -12.84 2.48 4.45
CA PRO A 115 -11.65 2.34 3.63
C PRO A 115 -10.43 2.80 4.45
N LEU A 116 -9.48 1.91 4.67
CA LEU A 116 -8.18 2.31 5.24
C LEU A 116 -7.25 2.82 4.16
N LEU A 117 -7.19 2.05 3.08
CA LEU A 117 -6.32 2.30 1.98
C LEU A 117 -6.90 1.77 0.68
N GLU A 118 -6.43 2.33 -0.41
CA GLU A 118 -6.69 1.86 -1.76
C GLU A 118 -5.37 1.54 -2.42
N LEU A 119 -5.23 0.30 -2.90
CA LEU A 119 -4.13 -0.11 -3.76
C LEU A 119 -4.59 0.03 -5.21
N ASN A 120 -4.00 1.02 -5.87
CA ASN A 120 -4.21 1.28 -7.28
C ASN A 120 -3.04 0.74 -8.06
N TYR A 121 -3.34 -0.19 -8.95
CA TYR A 121 -2.33 -0.88 -9.70
C TYR A 121 -2.87 -0.98 -11.15
N ASN A 122 -2.00 -0.71 -12.12
CA ASN A 122 -2.27 -0.74 -13.56
C ASN A 122 -2.96 0.54 -14.06
N TYR A 123 -2.49 1.70 -13.62
CA TYR A 123 -2.81 2.96 -14.29
C TYR A 123 -2.19 2.91 -15.69
N PRO A 124 -2.97 3.01 -16.78
CA PRO A 124 -2.39 3.16 -18.11
C PRO A 124 -1.43 4.35 -18.04
N ASP A 125 -0.22 4.17 -18.54
CA ASP A 125 0.77 5.22 -18.80
C ASP A 125 1.75 5.60 -17.67
N GLU A 126 1.73 4.95 -16.48
CA GLU A 126 2.70 5.28 -15.41
C GLU A 126 3.51 4.13 -14.79
N ASN A 127 3.21 2.85 -15.03
CA ASN A 127 3.93 1.69 -14.45
C ASN A 127 4.20 1.79 -12.93
N LYS A 128 3.32 2.45 -12.19
CA LYS A 128 3.44 2.68 -10.74
C LYS A 128 2.32 2.00 -9.97
N ILE A 129 2.64 1.66 -8.73
CA ILE A 129 1.67 1.24 -7.73
C ILE A 129 1.35 2.46 -6.87
N ALA A 130 0.08 2.79 -6.70
CA ALA A 130 -0.35 3.86 -5.81
C ALA A 130 -1.01 3.30 -4.55
N ILE A 131 -0.55 3.74 -3.38
CA ILE A 131 -1.16 3.48 -2.09
C ILE A 131 -1.84 4.76 -1.63
N ASN A 132 -3.17 4.80 -1.60
CA ASN A 132 -3.89 5.93 -1.06
C ASN A 132 -4.32 5.61 0.37
N LEU A 133 -3.93 6.45 1.33
CA LEU A 133 -4.20 6.30 2.75
C LEU A 133 -5.29 7.28 3.17
N PHE A 134 -6.29 6.78 3.90
CA PHE A 134 -7.42 7.57 4.38
C PHE A 134 -7.27 7.82 5.89
N ARG A 135 -6.46 8.83 6.24
CA ARG A 135 -6.30 9.25 7.64
C ARG A 135 -7.46 10.11 8.10
N LYS A 136 -7.82 9.96 9.37
CA LYS A 136 -8.81 10.79 10.05
C LYS A 136 -8.18 11.45 11.25
N ASP A 137 -7.89 12.74 11.16
CA ASP A 137 -7.29 13.52 12.25
C ASP A 137 -8.37 14.11 13.14
N ILE A 138 -8.72 13.39 14.21
CA ILE A 138 -9.69 13.84 15.19
C ILE A 138 -9.05 13.77 16.57
N PRO A 139 -9.20 14.81 17.42
CA PRO A 139 -8.71 14.76 18.80
C PRO A 139 -9.30 13.54 19.53
N VAL A 140 -8.45 12.57 19.84
CA VAL A 140 -8.86 11.36 20.55
C VAL A 140 -8.87 11.65 22.05
N ASN A 141 -10.01 11.43 22.72
CA ASN A 141 -10.05 11.44 24.17
C ASN A 141 -9.14 10.32 24.71
N THR A 142 -8.17 10.67 25.57
CA THR A 142 -7.17 9.70 26.07
C THR A 142 -7.76 8.62 26.98
N ASN A 143 -9.01 8.79 27.44
CA ASN A 143 -9.68 7.81 28.28
C ASN A 143 -10.28 6.66 27.44
N ARG A 144 -9.47 5.61 27.20
CA ARG A 144 -9.77 4.47 26.31
C ARG A 144 -11.06 3.70 26.63
N SER A 145 -11.60 3.83 27.85
CA SER A 145 -12.76 3.08 28.31
C SER A 145 -14.08 3.48 27.63
N ASN A 146 -14.19 4.66 27.00
CA ASN A 146 -15.42 5.16 26.36
C ASN A 146 -15.17 5.90 25.02
N LEU A 147 -14.30 5.38 24.16
CA LEU A 147 -14.06 6.00 22.84
C LEU A 147 -15.28 5.85 21.92
N SER A 148 -15.65 6.95 21.25
CA SER A 148 -16.63 6.97 20.17
C SER A 148 -16.15 6.16 18.96
N LYS A 149 -17.08 5.83 18.06
CA LYS A 149 -16.78 5.16 16.79
C LYS A 149 -15.71 5.90 16.00
N THR A 150 -15.85 7.22 15.90
CA THR A 150 -14.99 8.08 15.11
C THR A 150 -13.58 8.21 15.68
N GLU A 151 -13.44 8.18 17.02
CA GLU A 151 -12.11 8.18 17.65
C GLU A 151 -11.38 6.86 17.42
N LYS A 152 -12.07 5.72 17.45
CA LYS A 152 -11.42 4.42 17.17
C LYS A 152 -10.98 4.30 15.72
N GLU A 153 -11.75 4.83 14.78
CA GLU A 153 -11.34 4.96 13.37
C GLU A 153 -10.07 5.82 13.23
N SER A 154 -10.02 6.97 13.94
CA SER A 154 -8.86 7.85 13.95
C SER A 154 -7.61 7.17 14.50
N ILE A 155 -7.72 6.43 15.61
CA ILE A 155 -6.60 5.66 16.19
C ILE A 155 -6.05 4.65 15.19
N ILE A 156 -6.92 3.84 14.58
CA ILE A 156 -6.47 2.75 13.71
C ILE A 156 -5.87 3.28 12.40
N THR A 157 -6.50 4.29 11.79
CA THR A 157 -5.96 4.92 10.59
C THR A 157 -4.61 5.60 10.87
N SER A 158 -4.46 6.27 12.01
CA SER A 158 -3.19 6.88 12.43
C SER A 158 -2.11 5.82 12.66
N GLU A 159 -2.43 4.73 13.36
CA GLU A 159 -1.48 3.65 13.63
C GLU A 159 -1.04 2.94 12.34
N LEU A 160 -1.97 2.71 11.39
CA LEU A 160 -1.63 2.18 10.06
C LEU A 160 -0.66 3.10 9.33
N VAL A 161 -0.97 4.39 9.23
CA VAL A 161 -0.13 5.37 8.52
C VAL A 161 1.26 5.41 9.13
N ASN A 162 1.35 5.51 10.46
CA ASN A 162 2.63 5.55 11.17
C ASN A 162 3.46 4.29 10.95
N ARG A 163 2.83 3.11 11.00
CA ARG A 163 3.53 1.84 10.74
C ARG A 163 3.98 1.71 9.30
N LEU A 164 3.20 2.19 8.34
CA LEU A 164 3.63 2.25 6.94
C LEU A 164 4.82 3.19 6.78
N TYR A 165 4.78 4.39 7.38
CA TYR A 165 5.93 5.29 7.32
C TYR A 165 7.19 4.65 7.93
N GLN A 166 7.06 3.93 9.04
CA GLN A 166 8.17 3.17 9.61
C GLN A 166 8.67 2.05 8.68
N ASP A 167 7.76 1.24 8.14
CA ASP A 167 8.06 0.08 7.28
C ASP A 167 8.69 0.48 5.93
N TYR A 168 8.33 1.66 5.43
CA TYR A 168 8.85 2.26 4.21
C TYR A 168 9.89 3.36 4.47
N HIS A 169 10.35 3.53 5.71
CA HIS A 169 11.37 4.52 6.09
C HIS A 169 11.07 5.95 5.58
N ILE A 170 9.81 6.36 5.65
CA ILE A 170 9.32 7.68 5.19
C ILE A 170 9.39 8.65 6.37
N SER A 171 10.06 9.78 6.16
CA SER A 171 10.10 10.89 7.11
C SER A 171 9.13 12.01 6.70
N GLU A 172 8.83 12.95 7.61
CA GLU A 172 7.97 14.09 7.28
C GLU A 172 8.58 15.00 6.19
N GLU A 173 9.90 15.06 6.11
CA GLU A 173 10.63 15.87 5.12
C GLU A 173 10.46 15.32 3.69
N ASP A 174 10.14 14.04 3.57
CA ASP A 174 9.87 13.38 2.29
C ASP A 174 8.45 13.69 1.74
N LEU A 175 7.57 14.30 2.55
CA LEU A 175 6.17 14.50 2.23
C LEU A 175 5.92 15.86 1.57
N GLU A 176 5.33 15.85 0.38
CA GLU A 176 4.84 17.05 -0.30
C GLU A 176 3.39 17.33 0.07
N GLU A 177 3.09 18.50 0.66
CA GLU A 177 1.71 18.93 0.88
C GLU A 177 1.09 19.55 -0.38
N VAL A 178 -0.06 19.02 -0.79
CA VAL A 178 -0.81 19.45 -1.98
C VAL A 178 -2.26 19.75 -1.61
N THR A 179 -2.80 20.83 -2.16
CA THR A 179 -4.23 21.19 -2.01
C THR A 179 -5.00 20.78 -3.27
N LEU A 180 -6.04 19.95 -3.12
CA LEU A 180 -6.87 19.55 -4.25
C LEU A 180 -7.75 20.72 -4.74
N LYS A 181 -7.48 21.18 -5.97
CA LYS A 181 -8.20 22.30 -6.62
C LYS A 181 -9.72 22.09 -6.75
N ARG A 182 -10.23 20.85 -6.71
CA ARG A 182 -11.65 20.55 -6.93
C ARG A 182 -12.55 20.78 -5.72
N THR A 183 -12.02 20.87 -4.49
CA THR A 183 -12.83 21.02 -3.27
C THR A 183 -12.36 22.11 -2.30
N ASN A 184 -11.25 22.82 -2.57
CA ASN A 184 -10.69 23.91 -1.74
C ASN A 184 -10.54 23.63 -0.22
N LYS A 185 -10.73 22.39 0.22
CA LYS A 185 -10.80 22.02 1.64
C LYS A 185 -10.01 20.76 2.01
N GLN A 186 -9.64 19.95 1.02
CA GLN A 186 -8.94 18.69 1.27
C GLN A 186 -7.44 18.88 1.00
N ARG A 187 -6.64 18.72 2.05
CA ARG A 187 -5.18 18.68 1.98
C ARG A 187 -4.75 17.24 1.81
N MET A 188 -3.66 17.04 1.09
CA MET A 188 -3.04 15.73 0.91
C MET A 188 -1.55 15.85 1.13
N ARG A 189 -0.95 14.81 1.72
CA ARG A 189 0.49 14.58 1.65
C ARG A 189 0.79 13.54 0.59
N ILE A 190 1.85 13.75 -0.16
CA ILE A 190 2.26 12.87 -1.24
C ILE A 190 3.74 12.52 -1.09
N TYR A 191 4.04 11.24 -1.18
CA TYR A 191 5.39 10.70 -1.30
C TYR A 191 5.53 10.02 -2.65
N LYS A 192 6.52 10.45 -3.45
CA LYS A 192 6.76 9.92 -4.80
C LYS A 192 8.13 9.27 -4.88
N ARG A 193 8.15 8.03 -5.35
CA ARG A 193 9.36 7.31 -5.76
C ARG A 193 9.18 6.76 -7.18
N PRO A 194 10.24 6.27 -7.83
CA PRO A 194 10.16 5.78 -9.21
C PRO A 194 9.03 4.78 -9.44
N ASN A 195 8.80 3.87 -8.48
CA ASN A 195 7.90 2.72 -8.67
C ASN A 195 6.61 2.79 -7.83
N ILE A 196 6.50 3.77 -6.94
CA ILE A 196 5.38 3.86 -5.99
C ILE A 196 5.03 5.31 -5.68
N ILE A 197 3.74 5.55 -5.53
CA ILE A 197 3.19 6.80 -5.02
C ILE A 197 2.40 6.47 -3.77
N ILE A 198 2.69 7.13 -2.66
CA ILE A 198 1.90 7.04 -1.44
C ILE A 198 1.22 8.38 -1.23
N THR A 199 -0.10 8.36 -1.10
CA THR A 199 -0.86 9.57 -0.77
C THR A 199 -1.54 9.39 0.58
N GLU A 200 -1.62 10.47 1.35
CA GLU A 200 -2.36 10.55 2.60
C GLU A 200 -3.37 11.69 2.49
N THR A 201 -4.64 11.37 2.68
CA THR A 201 -5.68 12.39 2.82
C THR A 201 -5.64 12.95 4.23
N ILE A 202 -5.57 14.29 4.35
CA ILE A 202 -5.58 15.01 5.62
C ILE A 202 -6.85 15.85 5.68
N ASN A 203 -7.66 15.62 6.71
CA ASN A 203 -8.94 16.28 6.94
C ASN A 203 -8.92 17.11 8.22
#